data_AF-X8AJ55-F1
#
_entry.id   AF-X8AJ55-F1
#
_cell.length_a   1.000
_cell.length_b   1.000
_cell.length_c   1.000
_cell.angle_alpha   90.00
_cell.angle_beta   90.00
_cell.angle_gamma   90.00
#
_symmetry.space_group_name_H-M   'P 1'
#
loop_
_entity.id
_entity.type
_entity.pdbx_description
1 polymer ?
#
loop_
_entity_poly.entity_id
_entity_poly.type
_entity_poly.pdbx_seq_one_letter_code
_entity_poly.pdbx_strand_id
1 'polypeptide(L)'
;MVVADINADAAEAAAKQIVADGGKAIHVPVDVSDPDSAKAMADATVTEFGGIDYLVNNAAIYGGMKLDLLLTVPLDYYKKFMSVNLDGALICTRAVYKQMAKRGGGAIVNQSSTAAWLYSNFYGLAKVGINGLTQQLSRELGGMNIRINAIAPGPIDTEATKTVTPARSSKTWLSRFRCRAWGHPTIWSACACSCCRMRRRGSPVRSSTSTAGRSSGHDSTGEARLHRVGEHGAPMARRLVDWPGGLIVFDIRTEAMTPLAEAGATLADSIADVAAADIVSVTVLDDEQVREVVDELAQRVKPGTVIAIHSTISDTTAVELAQQLEPQGIHVVDAPVSGGGGAAEKGELATMVGAERDVYERVKPAFKQWASLVIHAGHPGREPG
;
A
#
# COMPACT_ATOMS: atom_id res chain seq x y z
N MET A 1 -15.99 -8.99 5.43
CA MET A 1 -15.77 -8.21 4.20
C MET A 1 -16.75 -8.69 3.14
N VAL A 2 -17.30 -7.79 2.34
CA VAL A 2 -18.07 -8.18 1.15
C VAL A 2 -17.20 -7.92 -0.07
N VAL A 3 -16.96 -8.96 -0.87
CA VAL A 3 -16.33 -8.84 -2.19
C VAL A 3 -17.48 -8.67 -3.19
N ALA A 4 -17.69 -7.43 -3.62
CA ALA A 4 -18.77 -7.05 -4.52
C ALA A 4 -18.23 -6.86 -5.94
N ASP A 5 -18.61 -7.76 -6.85
CA ASP A 5 -18.18 -7.71 -8.25
C ASP A 5 -19.26 -8.30 -9.15
N ILE A 6 -19.27 -7.93 -10.44
CA ILE A 6 -20.15 -8.55 -11.43
C ILE A 6 -19.59 -9.91 -11.90
N ASN A 7 -18.27 -10.13 -11.76
CA ASN A 7 -17.62 -11.39 -12.03
C ASN A 7 -17.65 -12.28 -10.78
N ALA A 8 -18.68 -13.13 -10.71
CA ALA A 8 -18.91 -14.02 -9.57
C ALA A 8 -17.73 -14.95 -9.29
N ASP A 9 -17.10 -15.53 -10.32
CA ASP A 9 -16.03 -16.51 -10.15
C ASP A 9 -14.79 -15.88 -9.48
N ALA A 10 -14.38 -14.69 -9.98
CA ALA A 10 -13.25 -13.97 -9.42
C ALA A 10 -13.52 -13.50 -7.98
N ALA A 11 -14.73 -12.99 -7.73
CA ALA A 11 -15.11 -12.52 -6.40
C ALA A 11 -15.27 -13.67 -5.39
N GLU A 12 -15.79 -14.82 -5.80
CA GLU A 12 -15.90 -16.00 -4.96
C GLU A 12 -14.52 -16.58 -4.63
N ALA A 13 -13.60 -16.63 -5.60
CA ALA A 13 -12.22 -17.04 -5.36
C ALA A 13 -11.52 -16.12 -4.34
N ALA A 14 -11.66 -14.80 -4.50
CA ALA A 14 -11.12 -13.83 -3.55
C ALA A 14 -11.73 -13.99 -2.15
N ALA A 15 -13.06 -14.11 -2.05
CA ALA A 15 -13.76 -14.33 -0.77
C ALA A 15 -13.29 -15.61 -0.06
N LYS A 16 -13.14 -16.72 -0.80
CA LYS A 16 -12.61 -17.99 -0.27
C LYS A 16 -11.18 -17.82 0.23
N GLN A 17 -10.34 -17.09 -0.51
CA GLN A 17 -8.97 -16.83 -0.09
C GLN A 17 -8.92 -16.05 1.22
N ILE A 18 -9.71 -14.98 1.36
CA ILE A 18 -9.81 -14.20 2.60
C ILE A 18 -10.23 -15.08 3.80
N VAL A 19 -11.15 -16.01 3.57
CA VAL A 19 -11.58 -16.97 4.61
C VAL A 19 -10.45 -17.96 4.95
N ALA A 20 -9.72 -18.46 3.94
CA ALA A 20 -8.57 -19.34 4.15
C ALA A 20 -7.45 -18.65 4.95
N ASP A 21 -7.28 -17.34 4.79
CA ASP A 21 -6.31 -16.52 5.52
C ASP A 21 -6.80 -16.12 6.94
N GLY A 22 -7.93 -16.69 7.40
CA GLY A 22 -8.49 -16.50 8.73
C GLY A 22 -9.40 -15.27 8.87
N GLY A 23 -9.71 -14.60 7.75
CA GLY A 23 -10.68 -13.51 7.69
C GLY A 23 -12.13 -14.00 7.62
N LYS A 24 -13.06 -13.05 7.54
CA LYS A 24 -14.48 -13.31 7.23
C LYS A 24 -14.86 -12.59 5.96
N ALA A 25 -15.28 -13.31 4.92
CA ALA A 25 -15.74 -12.71 3.68
C ALA A 25 -16.89 -13.47 3.03
N ILE A 26 -17.75 -12.73 2.33
CA ILE A 26 -18.75 -13.27 1.40
C ILE A 26 -18.63 -12.58 0.06
N HIS A 27 -18.99 -13.28 -1.02
CA HIS A 27 -19.19 -12.69 -2.33
C HIS A 27 -20.64 -12.23 -2.48
N VAL A 28 -20.85 -11.07 -3.09
CA VAL A 28 -22.17 -10.61 -3.55
C VAL A 28 -22.04 -10.13 -5.01
N PRO A 29 -22.88 -10.63 -5.94
CA PRO A 29 -22.84 -10.16 -7.32
C PRO A 29 -23.42 -8.75 -7.40
N VAL A 30 -22.67 -7.80 -7.95
CA VAL A 30 -23.06 -6.38 -7.98
C VAL A 30 -22.75 -5.72 -9.32
N ASP A 31 -23.77 -5.14 -9.95
CA ASP A 31 -23.60 -4.12 -10.98
C ASP A 31 -23.69 -2.74 -10.31
N VAL A 32 -22.56 -2.04 -10.19
CA VAL A 32 -22.51 -0.73 -9.53
C VAL A 32 -23.29 0.35 -10.27
N SER A 33 -23.65 0.13 -11.54
CA SER A 33 -24.48 1.06 -12.31
C SER A 33 -25.98 0.90 -12.06
N ASP A 34 -26.39 -0.12 -11.31
CA ASP A 34 -27.77 -0.38 -10.91
C ASP A 34 -28.02 -0.04 -9.42
N PRO A 35 -28.86 0.97 -9.11
CA PRO A 35 -29.23 1.31 -7.75
C PRO A 35 -29.83 0.16 -6.92
N ASP A 36 -30.61 -0.73 -7.53
CA ASP A 36 -31.23 -1.84 -6.81
C ASP A 36 -30.19 -2.92 -6.48
N SER A 37 -29.27 -3.18 -7.41
CA SER A 37 -28.11 -4.05 -7.16
C SER A 37 -27.23 -3.53 -6.02
N ALA A 38 -26.87 -2.23 -6.02
CA ALA A 38 -26.09 -1.63 -4.95
C ALA A 38 -26.83 -1.62 -3.60
N LYS A 39 -28.16 -1.47 -3.61
CA LYS A 39 -28.98 -1.61 -2.39
C LYS A 39 -28.96 -3.04 -1.87
N ALA A 40 -29.12 -4.03 -2.75
CA ALA A 40 -29.06 -5.44 -2.36
C ALA A 40 -27.69 -5.81 -1.73
N MET A 41 -26.59 -5.27 -2.27
CA MET A 41 -25.26 -5.39 -1.67
C MET A 41 -25.21 -4.85 -0.24
N ALA A 42 -25.74 -3.64 -0.03
CA ALA A 42 -25.78 -3.03 1.30
C ALA A 42 -26.62 -3.87 2.29
N ASP A 43 -27.80 -4.35 1.86
CA ASP A 43 -28.69 -5.17 2.69
C ASP A 43 -28.05 -6.53 3.06
N ALA A 44 -27.38 -7.18 2.10
CA ALA A 44 -26.65 -8.42 2.35
C ALA A 44 -25.49 -8.20 3.32
N THR A 45 -24.75 -7.09 3.17
CA THR A 45 -23.65 -6.72 4.07
C THR A 45 -24.14 -6.52 5.51
N VAL A 46 -25.27 -5.83 5.68
CA VAL A 46 -25.87 -5.61 7.00
C VAL A 46 -26.39 -6.92 7.60
N THR A 47 -26.96 -7.80 6.79
CA THR A 47 -27.46 -9.11 7.25
C THR A 47 -26.32 -10.00 7.76
N GLU A 48 -25.21 -10.06 7.02
CA GLU A 48 -24.07 -10.91 7.36
C GLU A 48 -23.22 -10.35 8.50
N PHE A 49 -22.93 -9.04 8.47
CA PHE A 49 -21.94 -8.42 9.36
C PHE A 49 -22.53 -7.45 10.39
N GLY A 50 -23.85 -7.23 10.37
CA GLY A 50 -24.54 -6.32 11.29
C GLY A 50 -24.33 -4.83 10.99
N GLY A 51 -23.63 -4.48 9.91
CA GLY A 51 -23.37 -3.09 9.56
C GLY A 51 -22.31 -2.88 8.49
N ILE A 52 -22.11 -1.60 8.13
CA ILE A 52 -21.14 -1.16 7.13
C ILE A 52 -20.35 0.01 7.73
N ASP A 53 -19.04 -0.17 7.86
CA ASP A 53 -18.13 0.86 8.40
C ASP A 53 -17.28 1.50 7.30
N TYR A 54 -16.98 0.74 6.24
CA TYR A 54 -16.08 1.14 5.15
C TYR A 54 -16.70 0.81 3.78
N LEU A 55 -16.50 1.69 2.80
CA LEU A 55 -16.82 1.45 1.38
C LEU A 55 -15.62 1.82 0.52
N VAL A 56 -15.26 0.95 -0.42
CA VAL A 56 -14.24 1.21 -1.43
C VAL A 56 -14.87 1.12 -2.81
N ASN A 57 -15.06 2.27 -3.46
CA ASN A 57 -15.57 2.35 -4.83
C ASN A 57 -14.41 2.16 -5.81
N ASN A 58 -14.07 0.89 -6.10
CA ASN A 58 -12.99 0.52 -7.01
C ASN A 58 -13.46 0.11 -8.41
N ALA A 59 -14.68 -0.43 -8.53
CA ALA A 59 -15.21 -0.98 -9.78
C ALA A 59 -15.10 0.01 -10.96
N ALA A 60 -14.61 -0.49 -12.10
CA ALA A 60 -14.42 0.31 -13.30
C ALA A 60 -14.40 -0.58 -14.55
N ILE A 61 -14.97 -0.08 -15.64
CA ILE A 61 -14.62 -0.54 -16.98
C ILE A 61 -13.26 0.07 -17.30
N TYR A 62 -12.23 -0.77 -17.40
CA TYR A 62 -10.87 -0.33 -17.73
C TYR A 62 -10.13 -1.36 -18.60
N GLY A 63 -10.10 -2.63 -18.16
CA GLY A 63 -9.58 -3.73 -18.98
C GLY A 63 -10.40 -3.87 -20.27
N GLY A 64 -9.72 -3.77 -21.42
CA GLY A 64 -10.38 -3.83 -22.74
C GLY A 64 -11.30 -2.66 -23.06
N MET A 65 -11.17 -1.52 -22.37
CA MET A 65 -11.95 -0.32 -22.71
C MET A 65 -11.64 0.17 -24.14
N LYS A 66 -12.61 0.81 -24.79
CA LYS A 66 -12.37 1.47 -26.08
C LYS A 66 -11.42 2.65 -25.88
N LEU A 67 -10.39 2.76 -26.70
CA LEU A 67 -9.55 3.95 -26.75
C LEU A 67 -10.13 4.92 -27.76
N ASP A 68 -10.81 5.96 -27.27
CA ASP A 68 -11.50 6.93 -28.13
C ASP A 68 -11.56 8.31 -27.46
N LEU A 69 -11.88 9.35 -28.24
CA LEU A 69 -12.04 10.72 -27.76
C LEU A 69 -13.50 11.04 -27.45
N LEU A 70 -13.74 12.14 -26.72
CA LEU A 70 -15.08 12.58 -26.32
C LEU A 70 -16.02 12.85 -27.52
N LEU A 71 -15.47 13.28 -28.66
CA LEU A 71 -16.26 13.63 -29.85
C LEU A 71 -16.61 12.41 -30.72
N THR A 72 -15.84 11.32 -30.61
CA THR A 72 -15.89 10.19 -31.53
C THR A 72 -16.39 8.90 -30.88
N VAL A 73 -16.31 8.82 -29.55
CA VAL A 73 -16.85 7.68 -28.79
C VAL A 73 -18.35 7.53 -29.05
N PRO A 74 -18.85 6.30 -29.34
CA PRO A 74 -20.29 6.05 -29.42
C PRO A 74 -21.00 6.45 -28.12
N LEU A 75 -22.08 7.24 -28.25
CA LEU A 75 -22.75 7.83 -27.09
C LEU A 75 -23.34 6.80 -26.12
N ASP A 76 -23.79 5.65 -26.63
CA ASP A 76 -24.28 4.52 -25.83
C ASP A 76 -23.16 3.92 -24.97
N TYR A 77 -21.98 3.68 -25.56
CA TYR A 77 -20.80 3.21 -24.85
C TYR A 77 -20.33 4.23 -23.82
N TYR A 78 -20.27 5.52 -24.20
CA TYR A 78 -19.91 6.59 -23.27
C TYR A 78 -20.85 6.63 -22.06
N LYS A 79 -22.17 6.58 -22.27
CA LYS A 79 -23.15 6.56 -21.18
C LYS A 79 -22.97 5.35 -20.26
N LYS A 80 -22.79 4.16 -20.82
CA LYS A 80 -22.49 2.94 -20.05
C LYS A 80 -21.16 3.07 -19.28
N PHE A 81 -20.15 3.67 -19.88
CA PHE A 81 -18.85 3.86 -19.25
C PHE A 81 -18.96 4.80 -18.05
N MET A 82 -19.67 5.93 -18.20
CA MET A 82 -19.88 6.89 -17.12
C MET A 82 -20.77 6.31 -16.02
N SER A 83 -21.79 5.51 -16.35
CA SER A 83 -22.66 4.90 -15.36
C SER A 83 -21.91 3.96 -14.40
N VAL A 84 -20.85 3.30 -14.88
CA VAL A 84 -19.97 2.48 -14.03
C VAL A 84 -18.87 3.31 -13.37
N ASN A 85 -18.07 4.02 -14.17
CA ASN A 85 -16.81 4.62 -13.71
C ASN A 85 -16.97 5.94 -12.95
N LEU A 86 -18.14 6.57 -13.01
CA LEU A 86 -18.49 7.79 -12.26
C LEU A 86 -19.71 7.54 -11.37
N ASP A 87 -20.86 7.25 -11.97
CA ASP A 87 -22.13 7.20 -11.23
C ASP A 87 -22.17 6.03 -10.25
N GLY A 88 -21.50 4.92 -10.57
CA GLY A 88 -21.42 3.76 -9.68
C GLY A 88 -20.89 4.08 -8.29
N ALA A 89 -19.91 4.98 -8.18
CA ALA A 89 -19.41 5.43 -6.88
C ALA A 89 -20.47 6.22 -6.09
N LEU A 90 -21.28 7.05 -6.76
CA LEU A 90 -22.38 7.78 -6.14
C LEU A 90 -23.50 6.81 -5.73
N ILE A 91 -23.87 5.87 -6.60
CA ILE A 91 -24.91 4.87 -6.35
C ILE A 91 -24.57 4.03 -5.11
N CYS A 92 -23.35 3.46 -5.06
CA CYS A 92 -22.89 2.70 -3.91
C CYS A 92 -22.83 3.55 -2.63
N THR A 93 -22.37 4.80 -2.73
CA THR A 93 -22.38 5.72 -1.57
C THR A 93 -23.79 5.97 -1.04
N ARG A 94 -24.77 6.18 -1.93
CA ARG A 94 -26.18 6.35 -1.57
C ARG A 94 -26.78 5.10 -0.93
N ALA A 95 -26.35 3.91 -1.32
CA ALA A 95 -26.81 2.66 -0.73
C ALA A 95 -26.35 2.49 0.73
N VAL A 96 -25.14 2.96 1.09
CA VAL A 96 -24.53 2.66 2.40
C VAL A 96 -24.61 3.79 3.43
N TYR A 97 -24.69 5.06 3.02
CA TYR A 97 -24.42 6.20 3.92
C TYR A 97 -25.35 6.26 5.14
N LYS A 98 -26.63 5.89 4.99
CA LYS A 98 -27.59 5.89 6.12
C LYS A 98 -27.20 4.86 7.17
N GLN A 99 -26.69 3.69 6.76
CA GLN A 99 -26.27 2.64 7.67
C GLN A 99 -24.97 3.02 8.38
N MET A 100 -24.02 3.61 7.67
CA MET A 100 -22.81 4.19 8.28
C MET A 100 -23.16 5.27 9.31
N ALA A 101 -24.06 6.20 8.97
CA ALA A 101 -24.48 7.28 9.86
C ALA A 101 -25.12 6.75 11.15
N LYS A 102 -26.01 5.74 11.04
CA LYS A 102 -26.63 5.08 12.22
C LYS A 102 -25.61 4.44 13.15
N ARG A 103 -24.47 4.00 12.62
CA ARG A 103 -23.36 3.40 13.37
C ARG A 103 -22.39 4.43 13.96
N GLY A 104 -22.68 5.72 13.76
CA GLY A 104 -21.85 6.81 14.28
C GLY A 104 -20.75 7.28 13.32
N GLY A 105 -20.76 6.84 12.06
CA GLY A 105 -19.83 7.30 11.03
C GLY A 105 -19.23 6.17 10.20
N GLY A 106 -18.27 6.53 9.34
CA GLY A 106 -17.59 5.58 8.46
C GLY A 106 -16.53 6.23 7.58
N ALA A 107 -15.96 5.45 6.67
CA ALA A 107 -15.05 5.98 5.65
C ALA A 107 -15.31 5.39 4.26
N ILE A 108 -15.23 6.27 3.26
CA ILE A 108 -15.42 5.94 1.85
C ILE A 108 -14.14 6.29 1.10
N VAL A 109 -13.69 5.40 0.24
CA VAL A 109 -12.54 5.60 -0.64
C VAL A 109 -12.98 5.43 -2.09
N ASN A 110 -12.81 6.47 -2.89
CA ASN A 110 -13.07 6.43 -4.32
C ASN A 110 -11.79 6.16 -5.11
N GLN A 111 -11.87 5.34 -6.15
CA GLN A 111 -10.79 5.12 -7.10
C GLN A 111 -10.78 6.20 -8.19
N SER A 112 -9.85 7.15 -8.07
CA SER A 112 -9.52 8.12 -9.11
C SER A 112 -8.39 7.59 -10.02
N SER A 113 -7.63 8.47 -10.68
CA SER A 113 -6.44 8.14 -11.45
C SER A 113 -5.66 9.40 -11.76
N THR A 114 -4.34 9.31 -11.98
CA THR A 114 -3.56 10.40 -12.58
C THR A 114 -4.13 10.86 -13.93
N ALA A 115 -4.88 10.00 -14.63
CA ALA A 115 -5.63 10.37 -15.84
C ALA A 115 -6.58 11.55 -15.64
N ALA A 116 -7.03 11.82 -14.41
CA ALA A 116 -7.83 13.00 -14.09
C ALA A 116 -7.11 14.32 -14.40
N TRP A 117 -5.77 14.34 -14.43
CA TRP A 117 -5.00 15.56 -14.74
C TRP A 117 -4.33 15.51 -16.13
N LEU A 118 -4.50 14.42 -16.87
CA LEU A 118 -3.98 14.29 -18.25
C LEU A 118 -4.98 14.83 -19.29
N TYR A 119 -6.27 14.94 -18.94
CA TYR A 119 -7.34 15.51 -19.78
C TYR A 119 -7.39 14.97 -21.22
N SER A 120 -7.17 13.67 -21.41
CA SER A 120 -6.94 13.10 -22.75
C SER A 120 -8.14 12.40 -23.40
N ASN A 121 -9.11 11.89 -22.63
CA ASN A 121 -10.25 11.12 -23.14
C ASN A 121 -11.41 11.06 -22.13
N PHE A 122 -12.45 10.29 -22.46
CA PHE A 122 -13.62 10.10 -21.59
C PHE A 122 -13.30 9.37 -20.27
N TYR A 123 -12.23 8.56 -20.21
CA TYR A 123 -11.75 8.00 -18.95
C TYR A 123 -11.17 9.08 -18.04
N GLY A 124 -10.34 9.98 -18.58
CA GLY A 124 -9.88 11.17 -17.86
C GLY A 124 -11.04 12.01 -17.33
N LEU A 125 -12.08 12.23 -18.14
CA LEU A 125 -13.30 12.94 -17.71
C LEU A 125 -13.99 12.23 -16.54
N ALA A 126 -14.18 10.91 -16.60
CA ALA A 126 -14.76 10.13 -15.51
C ALA A 126 -13.96 10.30 -14.20
N LYS A 127 -12.63 10.26 -14.27
CA LYS A 127 -11.76 10.38 -13.08
C LYS A 127 -11.67 11.81 -12.53
N VAL A 128 -11.77 12.84 -13.37
CA VAL A 128 -12.04 14.22 -12.90
C VAL A 128 -13.38 14.28 -12.18
N GLY A 129 -14.42 13.65 -12.74
CA GLY A 129 -15.74 13.55 -12.13
C GLY A 129 -15.69 12.95 -10.73
N ILE A 130 -14.92 11.86 -10.55
CA ILE A 130 -14.71 11.23 -9.24
C ILE A 130 -14.07 12.20 -8.23
N ASN A 131 -13.11 13.03 -8.66
CA ASN A 131 -12.50 14.05 -7.79
C ASN A 131 -13.52 15.10 -7.35
N GLY A 132 -14.39 15.55 -8.27
CA GLY A 132 -15.48 16.48 -7.96
C GLY A 132 -16.52 15.87 -7.04
N LEU A 133 -16.97 14.65 -7.34
CA LEU A 133 -17.93 13.89 -6.56
C LEU A 133 -17.45 13.70 -5.11
N THR A 134 -16.17 13.33 -4.94
CA THR A 134 -15.54 13.14 -3.62
C THR A 134 -15.59 14.43 -2.80
N GLN A 135 -15.25 15.57 -3.41
CA GLN A 135 -15.26 16.86 -2.74
C GLN A 135 -16.68 17.29 -2.34
N GLN A 136 -17.66 17.16 -3.24
CA GLN A 136 -19.06 17.50 -2.95
C GLN A 136 -19.61 16.64 -1.81
N LEU A 137 -19.45 15.31 -1.90
CA LEU A 137 -19.92 14.39 -0.90
C LEU A 137 -19.21 14.57 0.45
N SER A 138 -17.96 15.03 0.48
CA SER A 138 -17.28 15.34 1.75
C SER A 138 -18.03 16.41 2.57
N ARG A 139 -18.70 17.34 1.88
CA ARG A 139 -19.47 18.41 2.51
C ARG A 139 -20.80 17.90 3.06
N GLU A 140 -21.47 17.02 2.32
CA GLU A 140 -22.74 16.41 2.72
C GLU A 140 -22.57 15.37 3.83
N LEU A 141 -21.55 14.53 3.73
CA LEU A 141 -21.30 13.39 4.62
C LEU A 141 -20.60 13.78 5.92
N GLY A 142 -19.91 14.92 5.95
CA GLY A 142 -19.12 15.36 7.11
C GLY A 142 -19.95 15.53 8.39
N GLY A 143 -21.21 15.96 8.28
CA GLY A 143 -22.13 16.09 9.42
C GLY A 143 -22.59 14.74 10.00
N MET A 144 -22.48 13.66 9.22
CA MET A 144 -22.82 12.30 9.60
C MET A 144 -21.60 11.50 10.11
N ASN A 145 -20.47 12.19 10.36
CA ASN A 145 -19.20 11.58 10.73
C ASN A 145 -18.69 10.53 9.71
N ILE A 146 -19.04 10.71 8.43
CA ILE A 146 -18.56 9.86 7.34
C ILE A 146 -17.49 10.63 6.58
N ARG A 147 -16.28 10.06 6.50
CA ARG A 147 -15.17 10.61 5.74
C ARG A 147 -15.19 10.05 4.34
N ILE A 148 -14.83 10.85 3.34
CA ILE A 148 -14.70 10.38 1.96
C ILE A 148 -13.44 10.98 1.34
N ASN A 149 -12.61 10.14 0.72
CA ASN A 149 -11.37 10.53 0.04
C ASN A 149 -11.28 9.81 -1.31
N ALA A 150 -10.43 10.31 -2.19
CA ALA A 150 -10.08 9.64 -3.44
C ALA A 150 -8.59 9.34 -3.47
N ILE A 151 -8.23 8.18 -3.99
CA ILE A 151 -6.85 7.83 -4.31
C ILE A 151 -6.71 7.93 -5.81
N ALA A 152 -5.63 8.54 -6.28
CA ALA A 152 -5.40 8.70 -7.71
C ALA A 152 -4.06 8.04 -8.10
N PRO A 153 -4.09 6.72 -8.38
CA PRO A 153 -2.90 5.99 -8.75
C PRO A 153 -2.31 6.50 -10.05
N GLY A 154 -0.99 6.45 -10.10
CA GLY A 154 -0.23 6.45 -11.34
C GLY A 154 -0.42 5.15 -12.12
N PRO A 155 0.48 4.86 -13.06
CA PRO A 155 0.44 3.62 -13.81
C PRO A 155 0.63 2.43 -12.87
N ILE A 156 -0.38 1.57 -12.69
CA ILE A 156 -0.28 0.35 -11.86
C ILE A 156 -0.12 -0.87 -12.75
N ASP A 157 0.83 -1.75 -12.45
CA ASP A 157 0.99 -3.01 -13.17
C ASP A 157 -0.17 -3.95 -12.83
N THR A 158 -1.09 -4.09 -13.77
CA THR A 158 -2.21 -5.02 -13.70
C THR A 158 -2.49 -5.55 -15.09
N GLU A 159 -3.10 -6.74 -15.18
CA GLU A 159 -3.56 -7.30 -16.45
C GLU A 159 -4.48 -6.32 -17.20
N ALA A 160 -5.33 -5.58 -16.49
CA ALA A 160 -6.17 -4.54 -17.08
C ALA A 160 -5.34 -3.44 -17.74
N THR A 161 -4.28 -2.95 -17.08
CA THR A 161 -3.41 -1.91 -17.64
C THR A 161 -2.65 -2.38 -18.88
N LYS A 162 -2.21 -3.64 -18.92
CA LYS A 162 -1.51 -4.23 -20.08
C LYS A 162 -2.37 -4.24 -21.34
N THR A 163 -3.69 -4.36 -21.21
CA THR A 163 -4.62 -4.27 -22.36
C THR A 163 -4.80 -2.85 -22.91
N VAL A 164 -4.59 -1.84 -22.06
CA VAL A 164 -4.81 -0.42 -22.40
C VAL A 164 -3.52 0.27 -22.84
N THR A 165 -2.37 -0.17 -22.32
CA THR A 165 -1.04 0.37 -22.65
C THR A 165 -0.18 -0.73 -23.28
N PRO A 166 -0.05 -0.79 -24.61
CA PRO A 166 0.78 -1.80 -25.28
C PRO A 166 2.25 -1.73 -24.84
N ALA A 167 2.90 -2.89 -24.69
CA ALA A 167 4.28 -3.01 -24.20
C ALA A 167 5.31 -2.17 -25.00
N ARG A 168 5.05 -1.87 -26.27
CA ARG A 168 5.91 -1.04 -27.12
C ARG A 168 5.92 0.45 -26.72
N SER A 169 4.89 0.92 -26.02
CA SER A 169 4.72 2.32 -25.61
C SER A 169 4.97 2.54 -24.11
N SER A 170 5.18 1.48 -23.33
CA SER A 170 5.33 1.52 -21.87
C SER A 170 6.55 2.36 -21.44
N LYS A 171 7.73 2.15 -22.04
CA LYS A 171 8.96 2.89 -21.72
C LYS A 171 8.82 4.40 -21.98
N THR A 172 8.21 4.79 -23.09
CA THR A 172 7.97 6.20 -23.45
C THR A 172 6.89 6.84 -22.58
N TRP A 173 5.96 6.06 -22.07
CA TRP A 173 4.89 6.57 -21.20
C TRP A 173 5.37 6.68 -19.75
N LEU A 174 6.08 5.68 -19.23
CA LEU A 174 6.73 5.69 -17.91
C LEU A 174 7.75 6.83 -17.78
N SER A 175 8.44 7.21 -18.86
CA SER A 175 9.41 8.31 -18.83
C SER A 175 8.79 9.68 -18.50
N ARG A 176 7.46 9.82 -18.60
CA ARG A 176 6.70 11.01 -18.19
C ARG A 176 6.45 11.07 -16.69
N PHE A 177 6.59 9.96 -15.98
CA PHE A 177 6.49 9.88 -14.53
C PHE A 177 7.88 10.00 -13.90
N ARG A 178 7.98 10.72 -12.78
CA ARG A 178 9.25 10.89 -12.05
C ARG A 178 9.84 9.55 -11.60
N CYS A 179 8.99 8.62 -11.16
CA CYS A 179 9.41 7.29 -10.71
C CYS A 179 9.83 6.37 -11.86
N ARG A 180 9.43 6.65 -13.11
CA ARG A 180 9.77 5.86 -14.31
C ARG A 180 9.50 4.35 -14.21
N ALA A 181 8.67 3.93 -13.27
CA ALA A 181 8.31 2.56 -12.97
C ALA A 181 6.79 2.42 -12.81
N TRP A 182 6.30 1.20 -12.96
CA TRP A 182 4.93 0.85 -12.62
C TRP A 182 4.77 0.84 -11.09
N GLY A 183 3.64 1.33 -10.59
CA GLY A 183 3.24 1.13 -9.21
C GLY A 183 2.63 -0.26 -9.01
N HIS A 184 2.72 -0.79 -7.80
CA HIS A 184 2.13 -2.07 -7.43
C HIS A 184 0.74 -1.87 -6.79
N PRO A 185 -0.22 -2.80 -6.95
CA PRO A 185 -1.52 -2.75 -6.29
C PRO A 185 -1.44 -2.58 -4.75
N THR A 186 -0.37 -3.09 -4.13
CA THR A 186 -0.12 -2.92 -2.68
C THR A 186 -0.07 -1.44 -2.26
N ILE A 187 0.56 -0.57 -3.05
CA ILE A 187 0.64 0.86 -2.74
C ILE A 187 -0.77 1.47 -2.68
N TRP A 188 -1.67 1.01 -3.55
CA TRP A 188 -3.07 1.42 -3.52
C TRP A 188 -3.78 0.91 -2.26
N SER A 189 -3.64 -0.38 -1.94
CA SER A 189 -4.24 -0.98 -0.73
C SER A 189 -3.77 -0.31 0.56
N ALA A 190 -2.48 0.06 0.64
CA ALA A 190 -1.92 0.83 1.76
C ALA A 190 -2.55 2.22 1.87
N CYS A 191 -2.63 2.95 0.75
CA CYS A 191 -3.29 4.26 0.70
C CYS A 191 -4.77 4.17 1.10
N ALA A 192 -5.48 3.12 0.63
CA ALA A 192 -6.88 2.89 0.95
C ALA A 192 -7.08 2.59 2.43
N CYS A 193 -6.25 1.73 3.02
CA CYS A 193 -6.24 1.45 4.45
C CYS A 193 -5.97 2.71 5.28
N SER A 194 -4.98 3.51 4.88
CA SER A 194 -4.67 4.79 5.53
C SER A 194 -5.87 5.73 5.47
N CYS A 195 -6.49 5.88 4.30
CA CYS A 195 -7.70 6.68 4.14
C CYS A 195 -8.86 6.17 5.01
N CYS A 196 -9.05 4.86 5.12
CA CYS A 196 -10.07 4.27 5.98
C CYS A 196 -9.78 4.47 7.47
N ARG A 197 -8.53 4.56 7.91
CA ARG A 197 -8.15 4.65 9.34
C ARG A 197 -7.78 6.05 9.84
N MET A 198 -7.71 7.07 8.97
CA MET A 198 -7.43 8.46 9.39
C MET A 198 -8.34 8.89 10.55
N ARG A 199 -7.75 9.13 11.72
CA ARG A 199 -8.44 9.69 12.90
C ARG A 199 -8.49 11.21 12.81
N ARG A 200 -9.58 11.83 13.28
CA ARG A 200 -9.60 13.28 13.52
C ARG A 200 -8.59 13.62 14.62
N ARG A 201 -7.82 14.70 14.42
CA ARG A 201 -7.22 15.44 15.55
C ARG A 201 -8.36 15.92 16.44
N GLY A 202 -8.56 15.31 17.61
CA GLY A 202 -9.63 15.69 18.54
C GLY A 202 -10.09 14.66 19.57
N SER A 203 -9.48 13.49 19.70
CA SER A 203 -9.71 12.60 20.86
C SER A 203 -8.62 12.81 21.90
N PRO A 204 -8.93 12.76 23.22
CA PRO A 204 -7.98 13.10 24.27
C PRO A 204 -6.80 12.14 24.24
N VAL A 205 -5.58 12.68 24.38
CA VAL A 205 -4.38 11.92 24.71
C VAL A 205 -4.71 11.07 25.93
N ARG A 206 -4.74 9.74 25.79
CA ARG A 206 -4.74 8.85 26.95
C ARG A 206 -3.42 9.09 27.68
N SER A 207 -3.49 9.75 28.83
CA SER A 207 -2.42 9.77 29.81
C SER A 207 -2.29 8.37 30.39
N SER A 208 -1.37 7.56 29.88
CA SER A 208 -0.96 6.33 30.56
C SER A 208 0.08 6.71 31.61
N THR A 209 -0.35 6.80 32.86
CA THR A 209 0.53 6.68 34.02
C THR A 209 1.17 5.30 34.00
N SER A 210 2.49 5.29 34.17
CA SER A 210 3.31 4.08 34.25
C SER A 210 3.06 3.35 35.56
N THR A 211 2.90 2.03 35.47
CA THR A 211 3.29 1.12 36.55
C THR A 211 3.96 -0.08 35.90
N ALA A 212 5.27 -0.18 36.16
CA ALA A 212 6.14 -1.24 35.71
C ALA A 212 5.78 -2.56 36.42
N GLY A 213 5.65 -3.63 35.64
CA GLY A 213 5.70 -5.01 36.11
C GLY A 213 6.62 -5.78 35.17
N ARG A 214 7.84 -6.10 35.63
CA ARG A 214 8.77 -6.97 34.92
C ARG A 214 8.34 -8.42 35.11
N SER A 215 8.27 -9.18 34.02
CA SER A 215 8.46 -10.63 34.04
C SER A 215 9.29 -11.04 32.83
N SER A 216 10.42 -11.69 33.12
CA SER A 216 11.46 -12.20 32.23
C SER A 216 10.98 -13.33 31.32
N GLY A 217 11.38 -13.29 30.04
CA GLY A 217 11.23 -14.42 29.11
C GLY A 217 11.92 -14.18 27.78
N HIS A 218 13.09 -14.84 27.62
CA HIS A 218 13.85 -15.16 26.40
C HIS A 218 14.15 -14.04 25.38
N ASP A 219 15.42 -13.62 25.36
CA ASP A 219 16.02 -12.69 24.39
C ASP A 219 16.26 -13.35 23.03
N SER A 220 15.71 -12.73 21.99
CA SER A 220 16.16 -12.88 20.60
C SER A 220 16.19 -11.49 19.96
N THR A 221 17.07 -10.62 20.45
CA THR A 221 17.26 -9.26 19.90
C THR A 221 18.28 -9.31 18.77
N GLY A 222 17.80 -9.37 17.52
CA GLY A 222 18.65 -9.25 16.33
C GLY A 222 19.01 -7.79 16.01
N GLU A 223 20.18 -7.57 15.42
CA GLU A 223 20.71 -6.27 14.98
C GLU A 223 20.00 -5.76 13.70
N ALA A 224 19.58 -4.49 13.68
CA ALA A 224 18.91 -3.86 12.54
C ALA A 224 19.80 -2.78 11.90
N ARG A 225 20.10 -2.88 10.60
CA ARG A 225 21.09 -2.03 9.91
C ARG A 225 20.55 -1.49 8.58
N LEU A 226 20.79 -0.22 8.27
CA LEU A 226 20.19 0.50 7.12
C LEU A 226 21.26 0.84 6.08
N HIS A 227 21.02 0.43 4.83
CA HIS A 227 21.80 0.77 3.67
C HIS A 227 21.06 1.82 2.81
N ARG A 228 21.67 3.02 2.78
CA ARG A 228 21.38 4.24 2.02
C ARG A 228 20.23 5.12 2.53
N VAL A 229 20.53 6.41 2.62
CA VAL A 229 19.81 7.45 3.35
C VAL A 229 19.16 8.41 2.34
N GLY A 230 18.05 8.00 1.72
CA GLY A 230 17.19 8.91 0.94
C GLY A 230 16.40 9.90 1.82
N GLU A 231 15.50 10.71 1.24
CA GLU A 231 14.59 11.62 1.99
C GLU A 231 13.77 10.89 3.08
N HIS A 232 13.51 9.60 2.90
CA HIS A 232 12.87 8.75 3.92
C HIS A 232 13.88 7.91 4.73
N GLY A 233 15.03 7.59 4.17
CA GLY A 233 16.05 6.76 4.81
C GLY A 233 16.66 7.42 6.05
N ALA A 234 16.97 8.72 6.01
CA ALA A 234 17.55 9.42 7.16
C ALA A 234 16.61 9.44 8.38
N PRO A 235 15.33 9.86 8.23
CA PRO A 235 14.38 9.83 9.34
C PRO A 235 14.10 8.41 9.86
N MET A 236 14.12 7.39 8.99
CA MET A 236 13.98 5.99 9.39
C MET A 236 15.19 5.53 10.22
N ALA A 237 16.42 5.79 9.74
CA ALA A 237 17.64 5.43 10.46
C ALA A 237 17.75 6.14 11.82
N ARG A 238 17.44 7.44 11.90
CA ARG A 238 17.47 8.17 13.19
C ARG A 238 16.64 7.49 14.27
N ARG A 239 15.52 6.86 13.91
CA ARG A 239 14.69 6.13 14.87
C ARG A 239 15.19 4.74 15.24
N LEU A 240 16.09 4.19 14.44
CA LEU A 240 16.74 2.91 14.70
C LEU A 240 18.05 3.08 15.50
N VAL A 241 18.52 4.30 15.74
CA VAL A 241 19.74 4.56 16.51
C VAL A 241 19.67 3.94 17.90
N ASP A 242 18.54 4.07 18.58
CA ASP A 242 18.32 3.51 19.93
C ASP A 242 17.90 2.02 19.89
N TRP A 243 17.96 1.36 18.72
CA TRP A 243 17.67 -0.07 18.63
C TRP A 243 18.66 -0.86 19.47
N PRO A 244 18.23 -1.82 20.33
CA PRO A 244 19.13 -2.52 21.23
C PRO A 244 20.29 -3.27 20.55
N GLY A 245 20.12 -3.70 19.30
CA GLY A 245 21.18 -4.33 18.50
C GLY A 245 22.10 -3.32 17.79
N GLY A 246 21.93 -2.03 18.04
CA GLY A 246 22.63 -0.95 17.35
C GLY A 246 22.29 -0.84 15.86
N LEU A 247 22.81 0.21 15.24
CA LEU A 247 22.55 0.57 13.84
C LEU A 247 23.90 0.77 13.13
N ILE A 248 24.16 0.02 12.05
CA ILE A 248 25.19 0.42 11.06
C ILE A 248 24.49 1.09 9.90
N VAL A 249 25.09 2.17 9.42
CA VAL A 249 24.66 2.90 8.24
C VAL A 249 25.77 2.95 7.21
N PHE A 250 25.41 2.65 5.97
CA PHE A 250 26.24 2.93 4.79
C PHE A 250 25.44 3.74 3.78
N ASP A 251 26.02 4.81 3.23
CA ASP A 251 25.54 5.53 2.07
C ASP A 251 26.78 5.93 1.24
N ILE A 252 26.67 5.85 -0.08
CA ILE A 252 27.72 6.33 -1.00
C ILE A 252 28.04 7.82 -0.81
N ARG A 253 27.10 8.58 -0.21
CA ARG A 253 27.24 9.98 0.20
C ARG A 253 27.61 10.04 1.67
N THR A 254 28.89 10.28 1.95
CA THR A 254 29.40 10.38 3.32
C THR A 254 28.69 11.48 4.13
N GLU A 255 28.30 12.58 3.49
CA GLU A 255 27.58 13.68 4.12
C GLU A 255 26.17 13.28 4.60
N ALA A 256 25.55 12.26 4.00
CA ALA A 256 24.25 11.75 4.41
C ALA A 256 24.35 10.92 5.71
N MET A 257 25.53 10.40 6.01
CA MET A 257 25.79 9.57 7.18
C MET A 257 26.21 10.37 8.42
N THR A 258 26.83 11.55 8.24
CA THR A 258 27.34 12.37 9.34
C THR A 258 26.30 12.62 10.46
N PRO A 259 25.05 13.04 10.16
CA PRO A 259 24.05 13.29 11.20
C PRO A 259 23.59 12.03 11.94
N LEU A 260 23.80 10.84 11.35
CA LEU A 260 23.45 9.56 11.95
C LEU A 260 24.57 9.07 12.87
N ALA A 261 25.83 9.31 12.50
CA ALA A 261 26.97 9.09 13.39
C ALA A 261 26.87 9.95 14.66
N GLU A 262 26.54 11.23 14.49
CA GLU A 262 26.31 12.16 15.62
C GLU A 262 25.16 11.70 16.54
N ALA A 263 24.15 11.04 15.96
CA ALA A 263 23.05 10.48 16.73
C ALA A 263 23.44 9.19 17.49
N GLY A 264 24.51 8.49 17.09
CA GLY A 264 24.99 7.26 17.73
C GLY A 264 25.00 6.02 16.83
N ALA A 265 24.79 6.18 15.51
CA ALA A 265 24.94 5.08 14.56
C ALA A 265 26.42 4.77 14.27
N THR A 266 26.75 3.51 14.05
CA THR A 266 28.05 3.09 13.53
C THR A 266 28.10 3.31 12.02
N LEU A 267 29.18 3.86 11.50
CA LEU A 267 29.36 4.03 10.05
C LEU A 267 30.08 2.83 9.46
N ALA A 268 29.61 2.38 8.30
CA ALA A 268 30.27 1.40 7.47
C ALA A 268 31.04 2.11 6.34
N ASP A 269 32.19 1.56 5.96
CA ASP A 269 33.00 2.06 4.85
C ASP A 269 32.61 1.39 3.52
N SER A 270 31.91 0.26 3.59
CA SER A 270 31.47 -0.53 2.44
C SER A 270 30.18 -1.32 2.72
N ILE A 271 29.55 -1.85 1.68
CA ILE A 271 28.39 -2.75 1.79
C ILE A 271 28.76 -4.00 2.59
N ALA A 272 30.00 -4.46 2.47
CA ALA A 272 30.52 -5.61 3.20
C ALA A 272 30.43 -5.45 4.72
N ASP A 273 30.59 -4.24 5.24
CA ASP A 273 30.53 -3.97 6.68
C ASP A 273 29.09 -4.04 7.22
N VAL A 274 28.09 -3.90 6.34
CA VAL A 274 26.67 -4.03 6.68
C VAL A 274 26.26 -5.52 6.77
N ALA A 275 27.01 -6.42 6.14
CA ALA A 275 26.66 -7.85 6.03
C ALA A 275 26.66 -8.61 7.38
N ALA A 276 27.22 -8.03 8.44
CA ALA A 276 27.19 -8.61 9.79
C ALA A 276 25.79 -8.59 10.45
N ALA A 277 24.85 -7.80 9.91
CA ALA A 277 23.52 -7.61 10.46
C ALA A 277 22.61 -8.85 10.38
N ASP A 278 21.66 -8.92 11.31
CA ASP A 278 20.53 -9.86 11.22
C ASP A 278 19.42 -9.34 10.29
N ILE A 279 19.21 -8.01 10.26
CA ILE A 279 18.25 -7.33 9.38
C ILE A 279 18.99 -6.23 8.61
N VAL A 280 19.02 -6.33 7.28
CA VAL A 280 19.58 -5.34 6.37
C VAL A 280 18.46 -4.63 5.60
N SER A 281 18.22 -3.36 5.90
CA SER A 281 17.27 -2.52 5.18
C SER A 281 17.93 -1.87 3.95
N VAL A 282 17.43 -2.12 2.74
CA VAL A 282 17.95 -1.59 1.48
C VAL A 282 17.02 -0.50 0.95
N THR A 283 17.55 0.72 0.79
CA THR A 283 16.79 1.88 0.27
C THR A 283 17.54 2.57 -0.88
N VAL A 284 17.34 2.08 -2.10
CA VAL A 284 18.00 2.55 -3.32
C VAL A 284 16.98 3.02 -4.36
N LEU A 285 17.45 3.47 -5.53
CA LEU A 285 16.61 4.19 -6.49
C LEU A 285 15.72 3.28 -7.34
N ASP A 286 16.24 2.13 -7.75
CA ASP A 286 15.65 1.28 -8.78
C ASP A 286 16.06 -0.19 -8.60
N ASP A 287 15.48 -1.05 -9.43
CA ASP A 287 15.71 -2.50 -9.47
C ASP A 287 17.16 -2.89 -9.71
N GLU A 288 17.88 -2.16 -10.57
CA GLU A 288 19.28 -2.46 -10.90
C GLU A 288 20.15 -2.30 -9.65
N GLN A 289 19.98 -1.17 -8.94
CA GLN A 289 20.68 -0.93 -7.67
C GLN A 289 20.26 -1.92 -6.58
N VAL A 290 18.99 -2.34 -6.53
CA VAL A 290 18.57 -3.36 -5.56
C VAL A 290 19.31 -4.66 -5.83
N ARG A 291 19.37 -5.11 -7.09
CA ARG A 291 20.04 -6.37 -7.44
C ARG A 291 21.54 -6.29 -7.15
N GLU A 292 22.20 -5.20 -7.53
CA GLU A 292 23.63 -4.99 -7.25
C GLU A 292 23.94 -5.07 -5.74
N VAL A 293 23.20 -4.34 -4.91
CA VAL A 293 23.38 -4.35 -3.45
C VAL A 293 23.08 -5.72 -2.85
N VAL A 294 22.00 -6.37 -3.29
CA VAL A 294 21.60 -7.67 -2.77
C VAL A 294 22.58 -8.76 -3.18
N ASP A 295 23.10 -8.75 -4.41
CA ASP A 295 24.11 -9.70 -4.89
C ASP A 295 25.44 -9.54 -4.15
N GLU A 296 25.85 -8.31 -3.81
CA GLU A 296 27.03 -8.07 -2.98
C GLU A 296 26.82 -8.54 -1.54
N LEU A 297 25.64 -8.27 -0.95
CA LEU A 297 25.29 -8.73 0.39
C LEU A 297 25.22 -10.26 0.48
N ALA A 298 24.60 -10.92 -0.50
CA ALA A 298 24.40 -12.36 -0.54
C ALA A 298 25.70 -13.17 -0.43
N GLN A 299 26.82 -12.61 -0.89
CA GLN A 299 28.13 -13.24 -0.81
C GLN A 299 28.74 -13.24 0.61
N ARG A 300 28.19 -12.46 1.53
CA ARG A 300 28.83 -12.12 2.81
C ARG A 300 27.92 -12.29 4.02
N VAL A 301 26.60 -12.19 3.85
CA VAL A 301 25.65 -12.36 4.96
C VAL A 301 25.59 -13.81 5.43
N LYS A 302 25.26 -13.98 6.72
CA LYS A 302 25.09 -15.31 7.32
C LYS A 302 23.69 -15.89 7.00
N PRO A 303 23.53 -17.22 6.96
CA PRO A 303 22.22 -17.84 6.93
C PRO A 303 21.33 -17.33 8.07
N GLY A 304 20.06 -17.08 7.76
CA GLY A 304 19.08 -16.48 8.64
C GLY A 304 18.97 -14.95 8.54
N THR A 305 19.90 -14.25 7.86
CA THR A 305 19.79 -12.80 7.64
C THR A 305 18.54 -12.44 6.84
N VAL A 306 17.90 -11.35 7.22
CA VAL A 306 16.74 -10.78 6.53
C VAL A 306 17.16 -9.53 5.75
N ILE A 307 16.96 -9.52 4.45
CA ILE A 307 17.19 -8.37 3.58
C ILE A 307 15.83 -7.73 3.27
N ALA A 308 15.56 -6.57 3.85
CA ALA A 308 14.32 -5.82 3.68
C ALA A 308 14.46 -4.73 2.61
N ILE A 309 13.71 -4.84 1.53
CA ILE A 309 13.71 -3.86 0.45
C ILE A 309 12.63 -2.82 0.72
N HIS A 310 13.04 -1.56 0.90
CA HIS A 310 12.13 -0.41 1.08
C HIS A 310 12.01 0.46 -0.18
N SER A 311 12.85 0.17 -1.17
CA SER A 311 12.94 0.85 -2.46
C SER A 311 11.66 0.64 -3.29
N THR A 312 11.37 1.57 -4.19
CA THR A 312 10.35 1.33 -5.22
C THR A 312 10.98 0.49 -6.32
N ILE A 313 10.60 -0.79 -6.39
CA ILE A 313 11.08 -1.78 -7.37
C ILE A 313 9.93 -2.46 -8.10
N SER A 314 10.25 -3.21 -9.16
CA SER A 314 9.33 -4.14 -9.81
C SER A 314 8.83 -5.19 -8.83
N ASP A 315 7.59 -5.63 -9.07
CA ASP A 315 6.89 -6.70 -8.38
C ASP A 315 7.63 -8.05 -8.43
N THR A 316 8.31 -8.36 -9.54
CA THR A 316 9.06 -9.63 -9.66
C THR A 316 10.41 -9.58 -8.98
N THR A 317 11.01 -8.40 -8.76
CA THR A 317 12.39 -8.31 -8.27
C THR A 317 12.53 -8.89 -6.87
N ALA A 318 11.62 -8.56 -5.93
CA ALA A 318 11.67 -9.15 -4.59
C ALA A 318 11.39 -10.66 -4.60
N VAL A 319 10.50 -11.13 -5.49
CA VAL A 319 10.16 -12.56 -5.65
C VAL A 319 11.36 -13.35 -6.17
N GLU A 320 11.99 -12.87 -7.24
CA GLU A 320 13.14 -13.49 -7.87
C GLU A 320 14.33 -13.55 -6.90
N LEU A 321 14.59 -12.47 -6.17
CA LEU A 321 15.65 -12.42 -5.16
C LEU A 321 15.35 -13.36 -3.98
N ALA A 322 14.09 -13.45 -3.53
CA ALA A 322 13.69 -14.39 -2.49
C ALA A 322 13.94 -15.84 -2.92
N GLN A 323 13.56 -16.21 -4.15
CA GLN A 323 13.78 -17.55 -4.70
C GLN A 323 15.27 -17.86 -4.91
N GLN A 324 16.03 -16.89 -5.41
CA GLN A 324 17.47 -17.04 -5.65
C GLN A 324 18.26 -17.26 -4.36
N LEU A 325 17.84 -16.63 -3.26
CA LEU A 325 18.58 -16.62 -2.00
C LEU A 325 18.04 -17.62 -0.95
N GLU A 326 16.88 -18.23 -1.20
CA GLU A 326 16.30 -19.30 -0.38
C GLU A 326 17.29 -20.45 -0.10
N PRO A 327 18.06 -20.99 -1.08
CA PRO A 327 19.01 -22.08 -0.82
C PRO A 327 20.15 -21.71 0.13
N GLN A 328 20.42 -20.41 0.30
CA GLN A 328 21.45 -19.89 1.20
C GLN A 328 20.89 -19.60 2.61
N GLY A 329 19.59 -19.80 2.82
CA GLY A 329 18.90 -19.48 4.06
C GLY A 329 18.76 -17.98 4.31
N ILE A 330 18.82 -17.15 3.27
CA ILE A 330 18.66 -15.69 3.36
C ILE A 330 17.21 -15.35 3.02
N HIS A 331 16.59 -14.51 3.84
CA HIS A 331 15.19 -14.11 3.64
C HIS A 331 15.11 -12.74 3.00
N VAL A 332 14.50 -12.64 1.83
CA VAL A 332 14.20 -11.34 1.20
C VAL A 332 12.78 -10.92 1.56
N VAL A 333 12.62 -9.67 1.97
CA VAL A 333 11.36 -9.08 2.40
C VAL A 333 11.05 -7.86 1.54
N ASP A 334 9.86 -7.84 0.95
CA ASP A 334 9.35 -6.66 0.25
C ASP A 334 8.61 -5.76 1.25
N ALA A 335 9.11 -4.55 1.49
CA ALA A 335 8.59 -3.66 2.53
C ALA A 335 8.51 -2.20 2.05
N PRO A 336 7.71 -1.90 1.01
CA PRO A 336 7.54 -0.55 0.52
C PRO A 336 7.00 0.37 1.64
N VAL A 337 7.40 1.64 1.58
CA VAL A 337 7.13 2.64 2.62
C VAL A 337 6.23 3.75 2.08
N SER A 338 5.25 4.18 2.87
CA SER A 338 4.28 5.24 2.55
C SER A 338 4.14 6.24 3.71
N GLY A 339 3.89 7.52 3.40
CA GLY A 339 3.59 8.57 4.40
C GLY A 339 4.35 9.89 4.23
N GLY A 340 5.34 9.96 3.33
CA GLY A 340 6.11 11.18 3.06
C GLY A 340 7.05 11.59 4.21
N GLY A 341 7.89 12.62 3.99
CA GLY A 341 8.97 12.98 4.92
C GLY A 341 8.48 13.42 6.30
N GLY A 342 7.35 14.13 6.37
CA GLY A 342 6.76 14.58 7.63
C GLY A 342 6.22 13.44 8.52
N ALA A 343 5.78 12.32 7.94
CA ALA A 343 5.41 11.12 8.69
C ALA A 343 6.65 10.30 9.07
N ALA A 344 7.65 10.26 8.18
CA ALA A 344 8.95 9.66 8.46
C ALA A 344 9.61 10.27 9.69
N GLU A 345 9.54 11.60 9.84
CA GLU A 345 10.04 12.35 11.00
C GLU A 345 9.20 12.17 12.27
N LYS A 346 8.04 11.51 12.22
CA LYS A 346 7.19 11.23 13.41
C LYS A 346 7.09 9.75 13.77
N GLY A 347 7.68 8.87 12.96
CA GLY A 347 7.48 7.43 13.11
C GLY A 347 6.06 7.01 12.71
N GLU A 348 5.40 7.81 11.88
CA GLU A 348 3.99 7.62 11.48
C GLU A 348 3.86 6.97 10.10
N LEU A 349 4.96 6.46 9.53
CA LEU A 349 4.94 5.78 8.25
C LEU A 349 4.05 4.53 8.27
N ALA A 350 3.65 4.12 7.08
CA ALA A 350 3.00 2.85 6.83
C ALA A 350 3.92 1.98 5.95
N THR A 351 4.04 0.70 6.30
CA THR A 351 4.69 -0.30 5.48
C THR A 351 3.86 -1.57 5.46
N MET A 352 3.84 -2.22 4.30
CA MET A 352 3.23 -3.54 4.12
C MET A 352 4.34 -4.48 3.75
N VAL A 353 4.47 -5.55 4.53
CA VAL A 353 5.64 -6.42 4.57
C VAL A 353 5.27 -7.75 3.95
N GLY A 354 5.73 -7.98 2.72
CA GLY A 354 5.68 -9.26 2.04
C GLY A 354 6.83 -10.15 2.51
N ALA A 355 6.53 -11.12 3.38
CA ALA A 355 7.46 -12.06 3.97
C ALA A 355 6.74 -13.34 4.44
N GLU A 356 7.48 -14.40 4.75
CA GLU A 356 6.95 -15.48 5.58
C GLU A 356 6.52 -14.94 6.96
N ARG A 357 5.53 -15.57 7.60
CA ARG A 357 4.95 -15.05 8.85
C ARG A 357 5.98 -14.93 9.98
N ASP A 358 6.88 -15.89 10.10
CA ASP A 358 7.95 -15.89 11.10
C ASP A 358 8.99 -14.78 10.81
N VAL A 359 9.38 -14.59 9.55
CA VAL A 359 10.25 -13.50 9.10
C VAL A 359 9.61 -12.14 9.37
N TYR A 360 8.30 -11.99 9.13
CA TYR A 360 7.55 -10.79 9.45
C TYR A 360 7.60 -10.45 10.95
N GLU A 361 7.36 -11.43 11.83
CA GLU A 361 7.41 -11.18 13.28
C GLU A 361 8.83 -10.84 13.76
N ARG A 362 9.89 -11.29 13.06
CA ARG A 362 11.28 -10.88 13.33
C ARG A 362 11.57 -9.42 12.98
N VAL A 363 11.08 -8.93 11.83
CA VAL A 363 11.38 -7.55 11.37
C VAL A 363 10.46 -6.49 11.96
N LYS A 364 9.23 -6.87 12.33
CA LYS A 364 8.19 -5.96 12.81
C LYS A 364 8.60 -5.10 14.02
N PRO A 365 9.32 -5.59 15.05
CA PRO A 365 9.80 -4.77 16.16
C PRO A 365 10.73 -3.62 15.71
N ALA A 366 11.63 -3.89 14.76
CA ALA A 366 12.50 -2.88 14.18
C ALA A 366 11.69 -1.88 13.33
N PHE A 367 10.76 -2.37 12.50
CA PHE A 367 9.95 -1.50 11.64
C PHE A 367 9.01 -0.60 12.44
N LYS A 368 8.55 -1.05 13.61
CA LYS A 368 7.74 -0.27 14.54
C LYS A 368 8.45 0.95 15.12
N GLN A 369 9.77 1.05 15.00
CA GLN A 369 10.50 2.26 15.37
C GLN A 369 10.16 3.42 14.43
N TRP A 370 10.01 3.16 13.13
CA TRP A 370 9.81 4.22 12.12
C TRP A 370 8.42 4.21 11.46
N ALA A 371 7.62 3.17 11.66
CA ALA A 371 6.27 3.04 11.13
C ALA A 371 5.23 2.76 12.23
N SER A 372 4.18 3.59 12.27
CA SER A 372 3.02 3.36 13.13
C SER A 372 2.16 2.20 12.64
N LEU A 373 2.18 1.95 11.32
CA LEU A 373 1.43 0.89 10.66
C LEU A 373 2.39 -0.07 9.95
N VAL A 374 2.49 -1.31 10.46
CA VAL A 374 3.32 -2.38 9.90
C VAL A 374 2.40 -3.58 9.68
N ILE A 375 2.02 -3.83 8.43
CA ILE A 375 1.04 -4.85 8.05
C ILE A 375 1.76 -6.03 7.41
N HIS A 376 1.38 -7.27 7.76
CA HIS A 376 1.83 -8.46 7.05
C HIS A 376 1.04 -8.65 5.75
N ALA A 377 1.73 -8.82 4.62
CA ALA A 377 1.14 -8.88 3.29
C ALA A 377 1.25 -10.25 2.62
N GLY A 378 1.53 -11.32 3.38
CA GLY A 378 1.80 -12.64 2.80
C GLY A 378 3.22 -12.71 2.24
N HIS A 379 3.51 -13.65 1.34
CA HIS A 379 4.86 -13.85 0.78
C HIS A 379 5.42 -12.61 0.05
N PRO A 380 6.75 -12.51 -0.14
CA PRO A 380 7.35 -11.44 -0.95
C PRO A 380 6.67 -11.33 -2.33
N GLY A 381 6.34 -10.12 -2.76
CA GLY A 381 5.63 -9.86 -4.02
C GLY A 381 4.16 -10.27 -4.08
N ARG A 382 3.53 -10.70 -2.96
CA ARG A 382 2.08 -10.94 -2.88
C ARG A 382 1.32 -9.78 -2.24
N GLU A 383 0.03 -9.68 -2.58
CA GLU A 383 -0.91 -8.75 -1.97
C GLU A 383 -1.26 -9.16 -0.53
N PRO A 384 -1.43 -8.21 0.42
CA PRO A 384 -2.21 -8.43 1.62
C PRO A 384 -3.68 -8.67 1.23
N GLY A 385 -4.21 -9.85 1.57
CA GLY A 385 -5.63 -10.19 1.44
C GLY A 385 -6.56 -9.41 2.37
#